data_AF-A0A1G5SCN5-F1
#
_entry.id   AF-A0A1G5SCN5-F1
#
_cell.length_a   1.000
_cell.length_b   1.000
_cell.length_c   1.000
_cell.angle_alpha   90.00
_cell.angle_beta   90.00
_cell.angle_gamma   90.00
#
_symmetry.space_group_name_H-M   'P 1'
#
loop_
_entity.id
_entity.type
_entity.pdbx_description
1 polymer ?
#
loop_
_entity_poly.entity_id
_entity_poly.type
_entity_poly.pdbx_seq_one_letter_code
_entity_poly.pdbx_strand_id
1 'polypeptide(L)'
;MGVSVLGSSRDGKQARVRILFDTWFMRAWLILPSLLQKISIIEQARRDTALFLPLGVAAKPGRGRPRIYEGKMTPEAIQNLPATEIRLTLYGKEQRVHLHTVGLNT
;
A
#
# COMPACT_ATOMS: atom_id res chain seq x y z
N MET A 1 7.85 -14.84 9.64
CA MET A 1 7.28 -14.90 8.27
C MET A 1 5.82 -15.28 8.40
N GLY A 2 4.91 -14.42 7.97
CA GLY A 2 3.48 -14.71 8.01
C GLY A 2 2.72 -13.73 7.13
N VAL A 3 1.87 -14.27 6.26
CA VAL A 3 0.84 -13.51 5.56
C VAL A 3 -0.41 -13.67 6.40
N SER A 4 -0.97 -12.57 6.90
CA SER A 4 -2.18 -12.63 7.73
C SER A 4 -3.36 -12.13 6.92
N VAL A 5 -4.39 -12.96 6.83
CA VAL A 5 -5.66 -12.61 6.20
C VAL A 5 -6.59 -12.07 7.29
N LEU A 6 -6.90 -10.78 7.21
CA LEU A 6 -7.86 -10.13 8.09
C LEU A 6 -9.23 -10.14 7.41
N GLY A 7 -10.11 -11.03 7.88
CA GLY A 7 -11.53 -11.03 7.54
C GLY A 7 -12.35 -10.66 8.76
N SER A 8 -13.06 -9.53 8.72
CA SER A 8 -14.02 -9.17 9.76
C SER A 8 -15.43 -9.33 9.21
N SER A 9 -16.04 -10.48 9.48
CA SER A 9 -17.48 -10.70 9.30
C SER A 9 -18.17 -10.46 10.63
N ARG A 10 -18.63 -9.22 10.83
CA ARG A 10 -19.71 -8.92 11.76
C ARG A 10 -20.78 -8.27 10.91
N ASP A 11 -21.94 -8.92 10.86
CA ASP A 11 -23.18 -8.38 10.30
C ASP A 11 -23.29 -8.41 8.76
N GLY A 12 -23.78 -9.53 8.19
CA GLY A 12 -24.48 -9.67 6.89
C GLY A 12 -23.87 -9.10 5.59
N LYS A 13 -22.75 -8.39 5.65
CA LYS A 13 -22.07 -7.70 4.54
C LYS A 13 -20.80 -8.47 4.22
N GLN A 14 -20.56 -8.68 2.93
CA GLN A 14 -19.35 -9.32 2.40
C GLN A 14 -18.11 -8.72 3.08
N ALA A 15 -17.43 -9.53 3.90
CA ALA A 15 -16.25 -9.10 4.63
C ALA A 15 -15.16 -8.74 3.63
N ARG A 16 -14.77 -7.47 3.58
CA ARG A 16 -13.67 -7.01 2.72
C ARG A 16 -12.38 -7.62 3.24
N VAL A 17 -11.84 -8.59 2.50
CA VAL A 17 -10.60 -9.28 2.85
C VAL A 17 -9.44 -8.30 2.74
N ARG A 18 -8.66 -8.18 3.83
CA ARG A 18 -7.43 -7.40 3.86
C ARG A 18 -6.25 -8.33 4.12
N ILE A 19 -5.17 -8.18 3.37
CA ILE A 19 -3.95 -8.98 3.57
C ILE A 19 -2.87 -8.09 4.21
N LEU A 20 -2.27 -8.57 5.29
CA LEU A 20 -1.06 -7.99 5.88
C LEU A 20 0.18 -8.69 5.35
N PHE A 21 1.11 -7.94 4.75
CA PHE A 21 2.44 -8.43 4.41
C PHE A 21 3.51 -7.84 5.31
N ASP A 22 4.48 -8.68 5.65
CA ASP A 22 5.75 -8.26 6.21
C ASP A 22 6.60 -7.54 5.15
N THR A 23 7.44 -6.60 5.59
CA THR A 23 8.42 -5.87 4.76
C THR A 23 9.23 -6.74 3.79
N TRP A 24 9.45 -8.01 4.11
CA TRP A 24 10.17 -8.97 3.27
C TRP A 24 9.39 -9.46 2.04
N PHE A 25 8.06 -9.36 2.06
CA PHE A 25 7.17 -9.89 1.04
C PHE A 25 6.67 -8.84 0.03
N MET A 26 7.26 -7.64 0.01
CA MET A 26 6.99 -6.59 -0.98
C MET A 26 7.46 -6.97 -2.40
N ARG A 27 6.94 -8.04 -2.99
CA ARG A 27 7.31 -8.53 -4.32
C ARG A 27 6.15 -8.31 -5.28
N ALA A 28 6.43 -7.66 -6.42
CA ALA A 28 5.42 -7.30 -7.42
C ALA A 28 4.55 -8.48 -7.89
N TRP A 29 5.12 -9.67 -8.06
CA TRP A 29 4.40 -10.88 -8.45
C TRP A 29 3.29 -11.32 -7.49
N LEU A 30 3.30 -10.85 -6.24
CA LEU A 30 2.33 -11.19 -5.20
C LEU A 30 1.33 -10.05 -5.00
N ILE A 31 1.84 -8.82 -5.01
CA ILE A 31 1.03 -7.61 -4.86
C ILE A 31 0.12 -7.40 -6.06
N LEU A 32 0.65 -7.49 -7.28
CA LEU A 32 -0.09 -7.15 -8.50
C LEU A 32 -1.32 -8.04 -8.72
N PRO A 33 -1.26 -9.38 -8.59
CA PRO A 33 -2.46 -10.21 -8.72
C PRO A 33 -3.51 -9.95 -7.64
N SER A 34 -3.09 -9.63 -6.41
CA SER A 34 -4.01 -9.29 -5.31
C SER A 34 -4.70 -7.94 -5.53
N LEU A 35 -3.98 -6.94 -6.06
CA LEU A 35 -4.57 -5.66 -6.46
C LEU A 35 -5.59 -5.83 -7.59
N LEU A 36 -5.29 -6.67 -8.60
CA LEU A 36 -6.23 -7.00 -9.67
C LEU A 36 -7.53 -7.64 -9.15
N GLN A 37 -7.44 -8.42 -8.08
CA GLN A 37 -8.58 -9.04 -7.40
C GLN A 37 -9.32 -8.09 -6.44
N LYS A 38 -8.97 -6.79 -6.42
CA LYS A 38 -9.53 -5.77 -5.50
C LYS A 38 -9.31 -6.12 -4.01
N ILE A 39 -8.35 -6.98 -3.72
CA ILE A 39 -7.96 -7.31 -2.35
C ILE A 39 -7.16 -6.13 -1.82
N SER A 40 -7.55 -5.64 -0.64
CA SER A 40 -6.88 -4.49 -0.03
C SER A 40 -5.66 -4.99 0.74
N ILE A 41 -4.50 -4.46 0.43
CA ILE A 41 -3.23 -4.92 0.98
C ILE A 41 -2.69 -3.86 1.94
N ILE A 42 -2.30 -4.27 3.13
CA ILE A 42 -1.61 -3.44 4.12
C ILE A 42 -0.19 -3.99 4.22
N GLU A 43 0.78 -3.21 3.77
CA GLU A 43 2.18 -3.59 3.85
C GLU A 43 2.96 -2.50 4.57
N GLN A 44 3.93 -2.90 5.38
CA GLN A 44 4.95 -1.97 5.84
C GLN A 44 5.99 -1.82 4.74
N ALA A 45 6.12 -0.61 4.18
CA ALA A 45 7.23 -0.29 3.29
C ALA A 45 8.54 -0.25 4.08
N ARG A 46 9.61 -0.85 3.55
CA ARG A 46 10.94 -0.66 4.14
C ARG A 46 11.35 0.81 3.99
N ARG A 47 12.09 1.33 4.96
CA ARG A 47 12.57 2.72 4.96
C ARG A 47 13.49 3.03 3.76
N ASP A 48 14.20 2.03 3.25
CA ASP A 48 15.06 2.13 2.07
C ASP A 48 14.30 1.97 0.73
N THR A 49 13.03 1.54 0.76
CA THR A 49 12.21 1.46 -0.45
C THR A 49 11.89 2.87 -0.96
N ALA A 50 12.37 3.19 -2.16
CA ALA A 50 12.00 4.42 -2.83
C ALA A 50 10.55 4.34 -3.30
N LEU A 51 9.66 5.04 -2.61
CA LEU A 51 8.28 5.26 -3.04
C LEU A 51 8.27 6.39 -4.05
N PHE A 52 7.59 6.21 -5.17
CA PHE A 52 7.43 7.23 -6.19
C PHE A 52 5.96 7.50 -6.46
N LEU A 53 5.67 8.74 -6.82
CA LEU A 53 4.34 9.10 -7.30
C LEU A 53 4.11 8.54 -8.71
N PRO A 54 2.88 8.09 -9.04
CA PRO A 54 2.54 7.69 -10.40
C PRO A 54 2.62 8.90 -11.35
N LEU A 55 2.96 8.68 -12.62
CA LEU A 55 2.84 9.73 -13.64
C LEU A 55 1.39 10.18 -13.78
N GLY A 56 1.16 11.47 -13.50
CA GLY A 56 -0.14 12.10 -13.74
C GLY A 56 -0.43 12.34 -15.22
N VAL A 57 0.60 12.32 -16.08
CA VAL A 57 0.49 12.51 -17.53
C VAL A 57 1.45 11.55 -18.24
N ALA A 58 1.05 10.96 -19.37
CA ALA A 58 1.94 10.11 -20.17
C ALA A 58 3.27 10.83 -20.48
N ALA A 59 4.39 10.15 -20.24
CA ALA A 59 5.71 10.72 -20.48
C ALA A 59 5.83 11.20 -21.93
N LYS A 60 6.18 12.48 -22.12
CA LYS A 60 6.41 13.04 -23.46
C LYS A 60 7.53 12.24 -24.15
N PRO A 61 7.34 11.81 -25.42
CA PRO A 61 8.40 11.13 -26.16
C PRO A 61 9.58 12.08 -26.33
N GLY A 62 10.76 11.63 -25.92
CA GLY A 62 12.01 12.39 -25.98
C GLY A 62 13.20 11.44 -26.07
N ARG A 63 14.39 11.97 -26.35
CA ARG A 63 15.61 11.17 -26.45
C ARG A 63 16.01 10.64 -25.06
N GLY A 64 15.98 9.32 -24.88
CA GLY A 64 16.41 8.64 -23.66
C GLY A 64 15.35 7.70 -23.08
N ARG A 65 15.64 7.12 -21.91
CA ARG A 65 14.70 6.23 -21.22
C ARG A 65 13.47 7.03 -20.77
N PRO A 66 12.25 6.65 -21.18
CA PRO A 66 11.04 7.31 -20.72
C PRO A 66 10.95 7.30 -19.19
N ARG A 67 10.48 8.41 -18.62
CA ARG A 67 10.25 8.52 -17.19
C ARG A 67 9.06 7.64 -16.80
N ILE A 68 9.28 6.65 -15.95
CA ILE A 68 8.25 5.67 -15.51
C ILE A 68 7.57 6.12 -14.20
N TYR A 69 8.22 6.98 -13.41
CA TYR A 69 7.69 7.51 -12.14
C TYR A 69 7.92 9.01 -11.99
N GLU A 70 7.06 9.69 -11.23
CA GLU A 70 7.22 11.12 -10.91
C GLU A 70 8.26 11.35 -9.81
N GLY A 71 8.06 12.34 -8.94
CA GLY A 71 8.95 12.62 -7.82
C GLY A 71 9.01 11.46 -6.85
N LYS A 72 10.18 11.28 -6.22
CA LYS A 72 10.33 10.40 -5.06
C LYS A 72 9.55 11.00 -3.90
N MET A 73 8.76 10.18 -3.23
CA MET A 73 8.08 10.54 -2.01
C MET A 73 9.12 10.71 -0.89
N THR A 74 9.18 11.90 -0.29
CA THR A 74 10.10 12.15 0.83
C THR A 74 9.45 11.74 2.15
N PRO A 75 10.23 11.44 3.20
CA PRO A 75 9.70 11.13 4.53
C PRO A 75 8.78 12.23 5.07
N GLU A 76 9.06 13.49 4.78
CA GLU A 76 8.25 14.65 5.16
C GLU A 76 6.92 14.64 4.41
N ALA A 77 6.95 14.35 3.10
CA ALA A 77 5.75 14.23 2.28
C ALA A 77 4.83 13.09 2.75
N ILE A 78 5.40 11.98 3.24
CA ILE A 78 4.64 10.85 3.80
C ILE A 78 3.95 11.26 5.10
N GLN A 79 4.66 11.95 6.00
CA GLN A 79 4.11 12.40 7.28
C GLN A 79 2.95 13.39 7.10
N ASN A 80 2.98 14.18 6.03
CA ASN A 80 1.90 15.11 5.70
C ASN A 80 0.67 14.45 5.06
N LEU A 81 0.72 13.15 4.73
CA LEU A 81 -0.45 12.45 4.23
C LEU A 81 -1.50 12.26 5.33
N PRO A 82 -2.81 12.33 4.98
CA PRO A 82 -3.88 12.00 5.90
C PRO A 82 -3.63 10.65 6.56
N ALA A 83 -3.45 10.67 7.89
CA ALA A 83 -3.24 9.49 8.69
C ALA A 83 -4.58 9.03 9.28
N THR A 84 -4.91 7.77 9.06
CA THR A 84 -6.01 7.10 9.77
C THR A 84 -5.41 6.14 10.79
N GLU A 85 -5.71 6.36 12.07
CA GLU A 85 -5.35 5.41 13.12
C GLU A 85 -6.35 4.26 13.19
N ILE A 86 -5.87 3.03 13.15
CA ILE A 86 -6.69 1.84 13.34
C ILE A 86 -6.01 0.86 14.28
N ARG A 87 -6.82 0.11 15.04
CA ARG A 87 -6.36 -1.04 15.82
C ARG A 87 -6.50 -2.29 14.97
N LEU A 88 -5.41 -3.01 14.79
CA LEU A 88 -5.38 -4.26 14.04
C LEU A 88 -4.76 -5.37 14.88
N THR A 89 -5.35 -6.56 14.83
CA THR A 89 -4.72 -7.77 15.38
C THR A 89 -3.69 -8.27 14.39
N LEU A 90 -2.42 -7.93 14.60
CA LEU A 90 -1.27 -8.34 13.79
C LEU A 90 -0.45 -9.36 14.57
N TYR A 91 -0.10 -10.48 13.94
CA TYR A 91 0.74 -11.52 14.56
C TYR A 91 0.25 -11.99 15.94
N GLY A 92 -1.08 -12.09 16.11
CA GLY A 92 -1.69 -12.52 17.37
C GLY A 92 -1.72 -11.46 18.49
N LYS A 93 -1.38 -10.20 18.19
CA LYS A 93 -1.41 -9.08 19.13
C LYS A 93 -2.18 -7.91 18.55
N GLU A 94 -2.91 -7.18 19.40
CA GLU A 94 -3.52 -5.92 18.99
C GLU A 94 -2.45 -4.83 18.90
N GLN A 95 -2.36 -4.17 17.75
CA GLN A 95 -1.39 -3.12 17.47
C GLN A 95 -2.11 -1.89 16.91
N ARG A 96 -1.66 -0.71 17.32
CA ARG A 96 -2.08 0.56 16.74
C ARG A 96 -1.26 0.82 15.49
N VAL A 97 -1.93 1.03 14.37
CA VAL A 97 -1.29 1.24 13.05
C VAL A 97 -1.77 2.57 12.49
N HIS A 98 -0.82 3.34 11.96
CA HIS A 98 -1.09 4.60 11.27
C HIS A 98 -1.07 4.32 9.77
N LEU A 99 -2.24 4.43 9.14
CA LEU A 99 -2.37 4.27 7.69
C LEU A 99 -2.33 5.62 7.01
N HIS A 100 -1.33 5.83 6.15
CA HIS A 100 -1.26 6.98 5.25
C HIS A 100 -1.79 6.55 3.88
N THR A 101 -2.81 7.24 3.39
CA THR A 101 -3.41 6.92 2.07
C THR A 101 -3.16 8.07 1.11
N VAL A 102 -2.66 7.74 -0.08
CA VAL A 102 -2.68 8.65 -1.23
C VAL A 102 -3.92 8.31 -2.05
N GLY A 103 -4.94 9.15 -2.00
CA GLY A 103 -6.14 8.97 -2.80
C GLY A 103 -5.82 9.18 -4.28
N LEU A 104 -6.04 8.16 -5.11
CA LEU A 104 -6.43 8.41 -6.50
C LEU A 104 -7.88 8.93 -6.41
N ASN A 105 -8.04 10.25 -6.37
CA ASN A 105 -9.34 10.86 -6.66
C ASN A 105 -9.63 10.55 -8.14
N THR A 106 -10.44 9.53 -8.37
CA THR A 106 -11.12 9.27 -9.64
C THR A 106 -12.55 8.84 -9.35
#